data_AF-A0A931MAG7-F1
#
_entry.id   AF-A0A931MAG7-F1
#
_cell.length_a   1.000
_cell.length_b   1.000
_cell.length_c   1.000
_cell.angle_alpha   90.00
_cell.angle_beta   90.00
_cell.angle_gamma   90.00
#
_symmetry.space_group_name_H-M   'P 1'
#
loop_
_entity.id
_entity.type
_entity.pdbx_description
1 polymer ?
#
loop_
_entity_poly.entity_id
_entity_poly.type
_entity_poly.pdbx_seq_one_letter_code
_entity_poly.pdbx_strand_id
1 'polypeptide(L)'
;MERIEGVRIDDISGIEGMGLDRKELAKNGVDAYFKMVLEDGFFHADPHPGNIFAMPEGQIGFMDFGIVGRVTDEMKETMANTFLALINKDFDRLIDQYIELGLVPVREKLSP
;
A
#
# COMPACT_ATOMS: atom_id res chain seq x y z
N MET A 1 7.70 22.07 4.68
CA MET A 1 6.47 21.55 4.07
C MET A 1 6.03 22.53 3.03
N GLU A 2 5.90 22.08 1.79
CA GLU A 2 5.27 22.86 0.73
C GLU A 2 3.75 22.77 0.87
N ARG A 3 3.05 23.79 0.37
CA ARG A 3 1.59 23.82 0.42
C ARG A 3 1.03 22.82 -0.60
N ILE A 4 0.17 21.91 -0.14
CA ILE A 4 -0.61 21.06 -1.04
C ILE A 4 -1.74 21.90 -1.62
N GLU A 5 -1.73 22.08 -2.94
CA GLU A 5 -2.87 22.60 -3.69
C GLU A 5 -3.66 21.41 -4.21
N GLY A 6 -4.67 20.96 -3.47
CA GLY A 6 -5.46 19.78 -3.81
C GLY A 6 -6.72 19.65 -2.96
N VAL A 7 -7.60 18.74 -3.34
CA VAL A 7 -8.80 18.39 -2.58
C VAL A 7 -8.57 17.10 -1.81
N ARG A 8 -9.29 16.89 -0.71
CA ARG A 8 -9.18 15.62 0.03
C ARG A 8 -9.61 14.46 -0.87
N ILE A 9 -9.01 13.29 -0.68
CA ILE A 9 -9.31 12.12 -1.51
C ILE A 9 -10.75 11.62 -1.35
N ASP A 10 -11.45 12.00 -0.27
CA ASP A 10 -12.85 11.71 -0.02
C ASP A 10 -13.85 12.76 -0.57
N ASP A 11 -13.35 13.89 -1.08
CA ASP A 11 -14.18 14.93 -1.71
C ASP A 11 -14.41 14.62 -3.20
N ILE A 12 -15.34 13.71 -3.46
CA ILE A 12 -15.67 13.27 -4.82
C ILE A 12 -16.10 14.45 -5.71
N SER A 13 -16.90 15.38 -5.17
CA SER A 13 -17.36 16.56 -5.91
C SER A 13 -16.21 17.50 -6.28
N GLY A 14 -15.26 17.70 -5.35
CA GLY A 14 -14.05 18.47 -5.60
C GLY A 14 -13.17 17.83 -6.68
N ILE A 15 -12.98 16.50 -6.61
CA ILE A 15 -12.21 15.73 -7.60
C ILE A 15 -12.84 15.84 -8.99
N GLU A 16 -14.16 15.67 -9.09
CA GLU A 16 -14.91 15.82 -10.34
C GLU A 16 -14.86 17.26 -10.86
N GLY A 17 -14.91 18.26 -9.97
CA GLY A 17 -14.75 19.68 -10.31
C GLY A 17 -13.36 20.03 -10.85
N MET A 18 -12.33 19.27 -10.47
CA MET A 18 -10.97 19.36 -11.04
C MET A 18 -10.84 18.60 -12.37
N GLY A 19 -11.85 17.86 -12.80
CA GLY A 19 -11.83 17.07 -14.04
C GLY A 19 -10.96 15.81 -13.96
N LEU A 20 -10.65 15.32 -12.76
CA LEU A 20 -9.80 14.16 -12.55
C LEU A 20 -10.58 12.85 -12.69
N ASP A 21 -9.96 11.84 -13.32
CA ASP A 21 -10.51 10.49 -13.36
C ASP A 21 -10.25 9.76 -12.04
N ARG A 22 -11.33 9.32 -11.38
CA ARG A 22 -11.26 8.66 -10.07
C ARG A 22 -10.58 7.28 -10.12
N LYS A 23 -10.68 6.56 -11.24
CA LYS A 23 -10.00 5.27 -11.42
C LYS A 23 -8.50 5.49 -11.59
N GLU A 24 -8.10 6.52 -12.32
CA GLU A 24 -6.70 6.91 -12.45
C GLU A 24 -6.12 7.35 -11.10
N LEU A 25 -6.85 8.16 -10.33
CA LEU A 25 -6.45 8.52 -8.96
C LEU A 25 -6.30 7.30 -8.04
N ALA A 26 -7.24 6.37 -8.09
CA ALA A 26 -7.15 5.14 -7.30
C ALA A 26 -5.92 4.32 -7.69
N LYS A 27 -5.62 4.22 -8.99
CA LYS A 27 -4.40 3.58 -9.48
C LYS A 27 -3.15 4.29 -8.97
N ASN A 28 -3.08 5.62 -9.09
CA ASN A 28 -1.95 6.41 -8.61
C ASN A 28 -1.73 6.24 -7.10
N GLY A 29 -2.82 6.12 -6.32
CA GLY A 29 -2.74 5.82 -4.89
C GLY A 29 -2.17 4.43 -4.59
N VAL A 30 -2.61 3.42 -5.34
CA VAL A 30 -2.07 2.06 -5.24
C VAL A 30 -0.59 2.02 -5.64
N ASP A 31 -0.23 2.68 -6.74
CA ASP A 31 1.15 2.76 -7.24
C ASP A 31 2.06 3.45 -6.21
N ALA A 32 1.60 4.55 -5.59
CA ALA A 32 2.32 5.23 -4.52
C ALA A 32 2.55 4.32 -3.30
N TYR A 33 1.55 3.51 -2.92
CA TYR A 33 1.67 2.55 -1.83
C TYR A 33 2.63 1.40 -2.15
N PHE A 34 2.58 0.86 -3.37
CA PHE A 34 3.52 -0.16 -3.81
C PHE A 34 4.95 0.37 -3.84
N LYS A 35 5.16 1.58 -4.34
CA LYS A 35 6.47 2.23 -4.32
C LYS A 35 6.99 2.37 -2.88
N MET A 36 6.16 2.90 -1.97
CA MET A 36 6.49 3.02 -0.55
C MET A 36 6.98 1.68 0.03
N VAL A 37 6.20 0.61 -0.15
CA VAL A 37 6.49 -0.71 0.43
C VAL A 37 7.65 -1.42 -0.25
N LEU A 38 7.63 -1.52 -1.58
CA LEU A 38 8.52 -2.40 -2.35
C LEU A 38 9.82 -1.70 -2.79
N GLU A 39 9.83 -0.38 -2.89
CA GLU A 39 11.02 0.38 -3.29
C GLU A 39 11.59 1.15 -2.10
N ASP A 40 10.79 1.99 -1.44
CA ASP A 40 11.28 2.92 -0.42
C ASP A 40 11.50 2.25 0.96
N GLY A 41 10.89 1.08 1.21
CA GLY A 41 11.06 0.31 2.46
C GLY A 41 10.34 0.89 3.67
N PHE A 42 9.36 1.78 3.45
CA PHE A 42 8.48 2.29 4.50
C PHE A 42 7.11 2.59 3.93
N PHE A 43 6.07 2.61 4.76
CA PHE A 43 4.72 2.93 4.29
C PHE A 43 3.98 3.79 5.31
N HIS A 44 3.08 4.63 4.81
CA HIS A 44 2.16 5.35 5.66
C HIS A 44 1.20 4.34 6.30
N ALA A 45 1.26 4.17 7.62
CA ALA A 45 0.53 3.11 8.32
C ALA A 45 -0.89 3.52 8.73
N ASP A 46 -1.26 4.78 8.57
CA ASP A 46 -2.63 5.28 8.77
C ASP A 46 -3.16 6.13 7.59
N PRO A 47 -3.50 5.54 6.42
CA PRO A 47 -4.06 6.25 5.25
C PRO A 47 -5.45 6.87 5.45
N HIS A 48 -5.72 7.54 6.57
CA HIS A 48 -6.97 8.24 6.77
C HIS A 48 -7.18 9.28 5.64
N PRO A 49 -8.38 9.37 5.02
CA PRO A 49 -8.63 10.29 3.91
C PRO A 49 -8.30 11.76 4.18
N GLY A 50 -8.33 12.17 5.45
CA GLY A 50 -7.91 13.51 5.88
C GLY A 50 -6.43 13.85 5.62
N ASN A 51 -5.59 12.84 5.42
CA ASN A 51 -4.15 12.99 5.18
C ASN A 51 -3.76 12.80 3.70
N ILE A 52 -4.73 12.47 2.84
CA ILE A 52 -4.52 12.12 1.43
C ILE A 52 -5.27 13.10 0.54
N PHE A 53 -4.57 13.66 -0.44
CA PHE A 53 -5.09 14.71 -1.32
C PHE A 53 -4.92 14.33 -2.78
N ALA A 54 -5.94 14.61 -3.59
CA ALA A 54 -5.84 14.60 -5.04
C ALA A 54 -5.33 15.98 -5.51
N MET A 55 -4.22 15.98 -6.24
CA MET A 55 -3.59 17.19 -6.77
C MET A 55 -4.01 17.45 -8.23
N PRO A 56 -3.87 18.69 -8.77
CA PRO A 56 -4.34 19.11 -10.08
C PRO A 56 -3.97 18.23 -11.27
N GLU A 57 -2.84 17.54 -11.22
CA GLU A 57 -2.38 16.67 -12.31
C GLU A 57 -2.61 15.18 -11.98
N GLY A 58 -3.46 14.87 -11.00
CA GLY A 58 -3.77 13.51 -10.59
C GLY A 58 -2.72 12.89 -9.64
N GLN A 59 -1.77 13.67 -9.12
CA GLN A 59 -0.84 13.18 -8.10
C GLN A 59 -1.55 12.95 -6.76
N ILE A 60 -0.98 12.06 -5.95
CA ILE A 60 -1.42 11.78 -4.58
C ILE A 60 -0.50 12.50 -3.60
N GLY A 61 -1.05 13.47 -2.87
CA GLY A 61 -0.36 14.19 -1.80
C GLY A 61 -0.61 13.53 -0.45
N PHE A 62 0.47 13.30 0.31
CA PHE A 62 0.41 12.86 1.71
C PHE A 62 0.85 14.00 2.62
N MET A 63 0.04 14.36 3.61
CA MET A 63 0.33 15.49 4.51
C MET A 63 0.91 15.07 5.86
N ASP A 64 0.38 13.99 6.44
CA ASP A 64 0.83 13.45 7.72
C ASP A 64 1.78 12.28 7.48
N PHE A 65 2.75 12.12 8.37
CA PHE A 65 3.67 10.97 8.43
C PHE A 65 3.92 10.55 9.89
N GLY A 66 2.99 10.85 10.80
CA GLY A 66 3.11 10.57 12.22
C GLY A 66 3.08 9.07 12.54
N ILE A 67 2.45 8.25 11.70
CA ILE A 67 2.41 6.79 11.84
C ILE A 67 2.95 6.16 10.55
N VAL A 68 4.19 5.67 10.61
CA VAL A 68 4.90 5.05 9.49
C VAL A 68 5.40 3.67 9.90
N GLY A 69 5.16 2.67 9.05
CA GLY A 69 5.74 1.34 9.17
C GLY A 69 7.04 1.22 8.38
N ARG A 70 7.95 0.34 8.79
CA ARG A 70 9.18 0.00 8.05
C ARG A 70 9.13 -1.43 7.54
N VAL A 71 9.73 -1.65 6.38
CA VAL A 71 9.82 -2.95 5.72
C VAL A 71 11.29 -3.26 5.51
N THR A 72 11.76 -4.38 6.06
CA THR A 72 13.15 -4.83 5.84
C THR A 72 13.32 -5.33 4.41
N ASP A 73 14.56 -5.42 3.92
CA ASP A 73 14.84 -6.00 2.60
C ASP A 73 14.34 -7.45 2.49
N GLU A 74 14.50 -8.23 3.56
CA GLU A 74 13.95 -9.58 3.67
C GLU A 74 12.42 -9.60 3.52
N MET A 75 11.71 -8.73 4.24
CA MET A 75 10.26 -8.62 4.11
C MET A 75 9.85 -8.20 2.69
N LYS A 76 10.58 -7.30 2.04
CA LYS A 76 10.31 -6.91 0.64
C LYS A 76 10.45 -8.11 -0.30
N GLU A 77 11.48 -8.92 -0.14
CA GLU A 77 11.68 -10.14 -0.93
C GLU A 77 10.55 -11.16 -0.70
N THR A 78 10.17 -11.41 0.55
CA THR A 78 9.05 -12.31 0.88
C THR A 78 7.72 -11.79 0.31
N MET A 79 7.48 -10.47 0.36
CA MET A 79 6.30 -9.87 -0.27
C MET A 79 6.30 -10.03 -1.79
N ALA A 80 7.44 -9.82 -2.46
CA ALA A 80 7.56 -10.02 -3.91
C ALA A 80 7.30 -11.49 -4.30
N ASN A 81 7.88 -12.43 -3.55
CA ASN A 81 7.65 -13.86 -3.72
C ASN A 81 6.19 -14.26 -3.50
N THR A 82 5.52 -13.64 -2.53
CA THR A 82 4.08 -13.81 -2.28
C THR A 82 3.25 -13.42 -3.50
N PHE A 83 3.53 -12.26 -4.11
CA PHE A 83 2.83 -11.83 -5.33
C PHE A 83 3.09 -12.79 -6.50
N LEU A 84 4.34 -13.24 -6.67
CA LEU A 84 4.70 -14.19 -7.73
C LEU A 84 3.95 -15.53 -7.55
N ALA A 85 3.88 -16.05 -6.33
CA ALA A 85 3.14 -17.27 -6.02
C ALA A 85 1.65 -17.10 -6.32
N LEU A 86 1.05 -15.98 -5.92
CA LEU A 86 -0.35 -15.67 -6.19
C LEU A 86 -0.66 -15.59 -7.69
N ILE A 87 0.18 -14.89 -8.48
CA ILE A 87 0.02 -14.76 -9.93
C ILE A 87 0.09 -16.13 -10.62
N ASN A 88 1.02 -16.98 -10.17
CA ASN A 88 1.20 -18.33 -10.70
C ASN A 88 0.19 -19.34 -10.17
N LYS A 89 -0.69 -18.95 -9.23
CA LYS A 89 -1.63 -19.83 -8.52
C LYS A 89 -0.92 -20.98 -7.80
N ASP A 90 0.30 -20.72 -7.33
CA ASP A 90 1.10 -21.63 -6.52
C ASP A 90 0.73 -21.45 -5.04
N PHE A 91 -0.31 -22.18 -4.62
CA PHE A 91 -0.88 -22.04 -3.29
C PHE A 91 0.02 -22.62 -2.19
N ASP A 92 0.82 -23.64 -2.50
CA ASP A 92 1.76 -24.21 -1.53
C ASP A 92 2.82 -23.17 -1.18
N ARG A 93 3.44 -22.56 -2.21
CA ARG A 93 4.41 -21.47 -2.00
C ARG A 93 3.78 -20.26 -1.34
N LEU A 94 2.53 -19.92 -1.68
CA LEU A 94 1.82 -18.81 -1.05
C LEU A 94 1.65 -19.02 0.47
N ILE A 95 1.32 -20.24 0.90
CA ILE A 95 1.21 -20.58 2.32
C ILE A 95 2.56 -20.47 3.02
N ASP A 96 3.63 -20.98 2.41
CA ASP A 96 4.98 -20.88 2.95
C ASP A 96 5.38 -19.40 3.17
N GLN A 97 5.12 -18.53 2.18
CA GLN A 97 5.39 -17.11 2.31
C GLN A 97 4.55 -16.43 3.41
N TYR A 98 3.30 -16.84 3.59
CA TYR A 98 2.45 -16.31 4.68
C TYR A 98 2.94 -16.74 6.07
N ILE A 99 3.53 -17.93 6.19
CA ILE A 99 4.19 -18.37 7.42
C ILE A 99 5.46 -17.54 7.67
N GLU A 100 6.28 -17.32 6.64
CA GLU A 100 7.50 -16.49 6.75
C GLU A 100 7.17 -15.04 7.14
N LEU A 101 6.09 -14.47 6.61
CA LEU A 101 5.60 -13.15 6.99
C LEU A 101 4.94 -13.11 8.39
N GLY A 102 4.78 -14.26 9.05
CA GLY A 102 4.11 -14.37 10.36
C GLY A 102 2.60 -14.11 10.31
N LEU A 103 1.98 -14.15 9.13
CA LEU A 103 0.53 -13.95 8.94
C LEU A 103 -0.28 -15.18 9.33
N VAL A 104 0.33 -16.36 9.26
CA VAL A 104 -0.27 -17.64 9.64
C VAL A 104 0.62 -18.32 10.68
N PRO A 105 0.07 -18.75 11.83
CA PRO A 105 0.86 -19.44 12.83
C PRO A 105 1.27 -20.83 12.32
N VAL A 106 2.52 -21.21 12.60
CA VAL A 106 2.95 -22.60 12.42
C VAL A 106 2.17 -23.46 13.41
N ARG A 107 1.32 -24.36 12.90
CA ARG A 107 0.66 -25.33 13.75
C ARG A 107 1.73 -26.33 14.20
N GLU A 108 2.24 -26.18 15.43
CA GLU A 108 3.03 -27.24 16.05
C GLU A 108 2.19 -28.51 16.02
N LYS A 109 2.78 -29.63 15.57
CA LYS A 109 2.16 -30.94 15.73
C LYS A 109 1.89 -31.10 17.22
N LEU A 110 0.61 -31.15 17.60
CA LEU A 110 0.22 -31.73 18.88
C LEU A 110 0.80 -33.14 18.88
N SER A 111 1.88 -33.33 19.62
CA SER A 111 2.42 -34.66 19.91
C SER A 111 1.29 -35.49 20.52
N PRO A 112 1.11 -36.75 20.07
CA PRO A 112 0.03 -37.61 20.54
C PRO A 112 0.12 -37.90 22.04
#